data_AF-A0A7X7TLM6-F1
#
_entry.id   AF-A0A7X7TLM6-F1
#
_cell.length_a   1.000
_cell.length_b   1.000
_cell.length_c   1.000
_cell.angle_alpha   90.00
_cell.angle_beta   90.00
_cell.angle_gamma   90.00
#
_symmetry.space_group_name_H-M   'P 1'
#
loop_
_entity.id
_entity.type
_entity.pdbx_description
1 polymer ?
#
loop_
_entity_poly.entity_id
_entity_poly.type
_entity_poly.pdbx_seq_one_letter_code
_entity_poly.pdbx_strand_id
1 'polypeptide(L)'
;MLEKLEELEAHFTELESKLSDPAVLKDMNQYRELAKKHAELSEIVTAFREYKKIIADIESAKELLNEDDVELQQLAETELSQLKEKKENMEE
;
A
#
# COMPACT_ATOMS: atom_id res chain seq x y z
N MET A 1 6.95 -12.05 7.90
CA MET A 1 7.48 -11.09 6.89
C MET A 1 6.51 -9.95 6.69
N LEU A 2 5.22 -10.22 6.46
CA LEU A 2 4.17 -9.19 6.41
C LEU A 2 4.07 -8.36 7.70
N GLU A 3 4.15 -8.97 8.88
CA GLU A 3 4.16 -8.25 10.16
C GLU A 3 5.24 -7.17 10.24
N LYS A 4 6.45 -7.44 9.70
CA LYS A 4 7.53 -6.44 9.66
C LYS A 4 7.22 -5.29 8.69
N LEU A 5 6.55 -5.57 7.57
CA LEU A 5 6.13 -4.53 6.63
C LEU A 5 4.99 -3.68 7.22
N GLU A 6 4.11 -4.28 8.00
CA GLU A 6 3.09 -3.56 8.77
C GLU A 6 3.71 -2.65 9.83
N GLU A 7 4.73 -3.13 10.56
CA GLU A 7 5.50 -2.29 11.50
C GLU A 7 6.17 -1.11 10.78
N LEU A 8 6.77 -1.35 9.61
CA LEU A 8 7.38 -0.29 8.80
C LEU A 8 6.34 0.71 8.28
N GLU A 9 5.17 0.26 7.84
CA GLU A 9 4.05 1.13 7.44
C GLU A 9 3.54 1.97 8.61
N ALA A 10 3.42 1.38 9.80
CA ALA A 10 3.02 2.09 11.01
C ALA A 10 4.04 3.16 11.39
N HIS A 11 5.34 2.83 11.35
CA HIS A 11 6.39 3.80 11.62
C HIS A 11 6.44 4.92 10.57
N PHE A 12 6.25 4.60 9.30
CA PHE A 12 6.16 5.59 8.22
C PHE A 12 5.01 6.58 8.46
N THR A 13 3.83 6.07 8.83
CA THR A 13 2.66 6.89 9.15
C THR A 13 2.90 7.77 10.39
N GLU A 14 3.62 7.25 11.39
CA GLU A 14 4.04 8.03 12.56
C GLU A 14 4.98 9.18 12.16
N LEU A 15 5.94 8.93 11.25
CA LEU A 15 6.83 9.96 10.72
C LEU A 15 6.05 11.03 9.94
N GLU A 16 5.06 10.66 9.12
CA GLU A 16 4.17 11.61 8.43
C GLU A 16 3.39 12.50 9.42
N SER A 17 2.88 11.90 10.50
CA SER A 17 2.20 12.66 11.56
C SER A 17 3.14 13.62 12.26
N LYS A 18 4.41 13.25 12.51
CA LYS A 18 5.40 14.15 13.12
C LYS A 18 5.84 15.26 12.16
N LEU A 19 6.00 14.95 10.88
CA LEU A 19 6.39 15.92 9.85
C LEU A 19 5.31 16.99 9.62
N SER A 20 4.05 16.69 9.92
CA SER A 20 2.94 17.65 9.88
C SER A 20 2.76 18.46 11.17
N ASP A 21 3.50 18.15 12.24
CA ASP A 21 3.44 18.88 13.51
C ASP A 21 4.10 20.29 13.38
N PRO A 22 3.38 21.38 13.67
CA PRO A 22 3.94 22.73 13.69
C PRO A 22 5.16 22.92 14.59
N ALA A 23 5.33 22.12 15.65
CA ALA A 23 6.51 22.16 16.50
C ALA A 23 7.75 21.64 15.76
N VAL A 24 7.62 20.53 15.04
CA VAL A 24 8.68 19.95 14.20
C VAL A 24 9.00 20.86 13.02
N LEU A 25 7.97 21.46 12.39
CA LEU A 25 8.16 22.42 11.30
C LEU A 25 8.91 23.69 11.73
N LYS A 26 8.97 24.01 13.02
CA LYS A 26 9.77 25.13 13.54
C LYS A 26 11.21 24.73 13.85
N ASP A 27 11.49 23.44 14.01
CA ASP A 27 12.85 22.91 14.20
C ASP A 27 13.36 22.26 12.89
N MET A 28 14.10 23.05 12.11
CA MET A 28 14.65 22.61 10.82
C MET A 28 15.63 21.42 10.93
N ASN A 29 16.28 21.23 12.08
CA ASN A 29 17.19 20.09 12.26
C ASN A 29 16.40 18.82 12.49
N GLN A 30 15.40 18.87 13.38
CA GLN A 30 14.50 17.76 13.64
C GLN A 30 13.70 17.38 12.38
N TYR A 31 13.18 18.37 11.65
CA TYR A 31 12.46 18.15 10.40
C TYR A 31 13.31 17.40 9.37
N ARG A 32 14.57 17.81 9.15
CA ARG A 32 15.46 17.16 8.20
C ARG A 32 15.76 15.71 8.57
N GLU A 33 15.95 15.42 9.86
CA GLU A 33 16.19 14.06 10.34
C GLU A 33 14.97 13.17 10.08
N LEU A 34 13.77 13.64 10.42
CA LEU A 34 12.53 12.92 10.21
C LEU A 34 12.23 12.73 8.71
N ALA A 35 12.45 13.76 7.90
CA ALA A 35 12.23 13.70 6.46
C ALA A 35 13.17 12.71 5.78
N LYS A 36 14.43 12.62 6.25
CA LYS A 36 15.38 11.61 5.74
C LYS A 36 14.92 10.20 6.07
N LYS A 37 14.50 9.93 7.32
CA LYS A 37 13.96 8.62 7.73
C LYS A 37 12.68 8.26 6.96
N HIS A 38 11.80 9.23 6.73
CA HIS A 38 10.59 9.04 5.93
C HIS A 38 10.93 8.66 4.48
N ALA A 39 11.88 9.37 3.87
CA ALA A 39 12.34 9.07 2.51
C ALA A 39 12.97 7.68 2.40
N GLU A 40 13.77 7.25 3.39
CA GLU A 40 14.37 5.90 3.45
C GLU A 40 13.33 4.78 3.49
N LEU A 41 12.15 5.04 4.08
CA LEU A 41 11.07 4.05 4.18
C LEU A 41 10.04 4.14 3.05
N SER A 42 10.00 5.26 2.32
CA SER A 42 8.97 5.57 1.34
C SER A 42 8.83 4.51 0.26
N GLU A 43 9.94 4.05 -0.32
CA GLU A 43 9.93 3.06 -1.41
C GLU A 43 9.32 1.72 -0.92
N ILE A 44 9.80 1.22 0.23
CA ILE A 44 9.35 -0.06 0.81
C ILE A 44 7.87 0.01 1.17
N VAL A 45 7.45 1.09 1.84
CA VAL A 45 6.07 1.26 2.30
C VAL A 45 5.12 1.47 1.11
N THR A 46 5.57 2.18 0.06
CA THR A 46 4.78 2.37 -1.17
C THR A 46 4.54 1.03 -1.87
N ALA A 47 5.59 0.23 -2.05
CA ALA A 47 5.44 -1.12 -2.63
C ALA A 47 4.52 -2.00 -1.78
N PHE A 48 4.65 -1.96 -0.45
CA PHE A 48 3.78 -2.72 0.44
C PHE A 48 2.31 -2.27 0.39
N ARG A 49 2.05 -0.97 0.32
CA ARG A 49 0.70 -0.41 0.16
C ARG A 49 0.07 -0.81 -1.16
N GLU A 50 0.85 -0.80 -2.24
CA GLU A 50 0.39 -1.27 -3.55
C GLU A 50 0.05 -2.76 -3.51
N TYR A 51 0.88 -3.58 -2.88
CA TYR A 51 0.62 -5.01 -2.68
C TYR A 51 -0.68 -5.25 -1.90
N LYS A 52 -0.87 -4.55 -0.77
CA LYS A 52 -2.13 -4.61 0.02
C LYS A 52 -3.34 -4.22 -0.81
N LYS A 53 -3.21 -3.19 -1.65
CA LYS A 53 -4.28 -2.77 -2.55
C LYS A 53 -4.62 -3.88 -3.55
N ILE A 54 -3.62 -4.49 -4.20
CA ILE A 54 -3.86 -5.59 -5.15
C ILE A 54 -4.57 -6.76 -4.48
N ILE A 55 -4.21 -7.11 -3.24
CA ILE A 55 -4.93 -8.15 -2.49
C ILE A 55 -6.39 -7.76 -2.27
N ALA A 56 -6.66 -6.52 -1.85
CA ALA A 56 -8.02 -6.04 -1.64
C ALA A 56 -8.84 -6.01 -2.95
N ASP A 57 -8.23 -5.57 -4.04
CA ASP A 57 -8.82 -5.55 -5.38
C ASP A 57 -9.13 -6.98 -5.86
N ILE A 58 -8.24 -7.96 -5.58
CA ILE A 58 -8.48 -9.40 -5.87
C ILE A 58 -9.70 -9.92 -5.12
N GLU A 59 -9.83 -9.63 -3.82
CA GLU A 59 -10.98 -10.07 -3.05
C GLU A 59 -12.26 -9.40 -3.55
N SER A 60 -12.22 -8.12 -3.88
CA SER A 60 -13.36 -7.39 -4.46
C SER A 60 -13.77 -7.99 -5.83
N ALA A 61 -12.81 -8.31 -6.70
CA ALA A 61 -13.09 -8.96 -7.98
C ALA A 61 -13.69 -10.37 -7.79
N LYS A 62 -13.25 -11.12 -6.77
CA LYS A 62 -13.85 -12.42 -6.42
C LYS A 62 -15.29 -12.28 -5.93
N GLU A 63 -15.61 -11.22 -5.20
CA GLU A 63 -16.98 -10.95 -4.77
C GLU A 63 -17.89 -10.72 -5.99
N LEU A 64 -17.44 -9.94 -6.97
CA LEU A 64 -18.17 -9.68 -8.22
C LEU A 64 -18.44 -10.94 -9.05
N LEU A 65 -17.62 -11.99 -8.93
CA LEU A 65 -17.89 -13.27 -9.59
C LEU A 65 -19.14 -13.99 -9.05
N ASN A 66 -19.66 -13.58 -7.89
CA ASN A 66 -20.87 -14.15 -7.30
C ASN A 66 -22.15 -13.40 -7.67
N GLU A 67 -22.04 -12.30 -8.43
CA GLU A 67 -23.21 -11.55 -8.93
C GLU A 67 -23.89 -12.32 -10.07
N ASP A 68 -25.21 -12.23 -10.21
CA ASP A 68 -25.99 -12.95 -11.24
C ASP A 68 -25.89 -12.35 -12.67
N ASP A 69 -24.96 -11.41 -12.88
CA ASP A 69 -24.73 -10.72 -14.16
C ASP A 69 -23.50 -11.30 -14.87
N VAL A 70 -23.74 -11.98 -15.99
CA VAL A 70 -22.72 -12.65 -16.80
C VAL A 70 -21.69 -11.66 -17.38
N GLU A 71 -22.10 -10.43 -17.73
CA GLU A 71 -21.15 -9.43 -18.23
C GLU A 71 -20.22 -8.95 -17.11
N LEU A 72 -20.75 -8.75 -15.90
CA LEU A 72 -19.94 -8.40 -14.73
C LEU A 72 -18.99 -9.54 -14.33
N GLN A 73 -19.45 -10.79 -14.37
CA GLN A 73 -18.59 -11.95 -14.12
C GLN A 73 -17.41 -12.03 -15.09
N GLN A 74 -17.65 -11.85 -16.39
CA GLN A 74 -16.59 -11.88 -17.42
C GLN A 74 -15.56 -10.75 -17.22
N LEU A 75 -16.03 -9.56 -16.84
CA LEU A 75 -15.17 -8.43 -16.50
C LEU A 75 -14.29 -8.77 -15.29
N ALA A 76 -14.91 -9.30 -14.23
CA ALA A 76 -14.22 -9.68 -13.00
C ALA A 76 -13.20 -10.82 -13.21
N GLU A 77 -13.47 -11.81 -14.08
CA GLU A 77 -12.49 -12.86 -14.41
C GLU A 77 -11.23 -12.30 -15.08
N THR A 78 -11.43 -11.35 -16.00
CA THR A 78 -10.34 -10.68 -16.71
C THR A 78 -9.50 -9.84 -15.74
N GLU A 79 -10.16 -9.04 -14.91
CA GLU A 79 -9.51 -8.21 -13.88
C GLU A 79 -8.77 -9.06 -12.86
N LEU A 80 -9.38 -10.14 -12.36
CA LEU A 80 -8.77 -11.06 -11.41
C LEU A 80 -7.49 -11.70 -11.98
N SER A 81 -7.49 -12.02 -13.28
CA SER A 81 -6.31 -12.58 -13.96
C SER A 81 -5.16 -11.57 -14.00
N GLN A 82 -5.45 -10.32 -14.36
CA GLN A 82 -4.46 -9.24 -14.39
C GLN A 82 -3.92 -8.91 -12.99
N LEU A 83 -4.79 -8.86 -11.98
CA LEU A 83 -4.39 -8.59 -10.60
C LEU A 83 -3.51 -9.70 -10.03
N LYS A 84 -3.78 -10.97 -10.37
CA LYS A 84 -2.93 -12.10 -9.97
C LYS A 84 -1.54 -12.03 -10.60
N GLU A 85 -1.45 -11.73 -11.89
CA GLU A 85 -0.16 -11.52 -12.57
C GLU A 85 0.61 -10.35 -11.95
N LYS A 86 -0.07 -9.24 -11.67
CA LYS A 86 0.54 -8.09 -11.01
C LYS A 86 1.05 -8.44 -9.60
N LYS A 87 0.29 -9.22 -8.84
CA LYS A 87 0.69 -9.71 -7.52
C LYS A 87 1.95 -10.56 -7.60
N GLU A 88 2.00 -11.51 -8.53
CA GLU A 88 3.16 -12.40 -8.73
C GLU A 88 4.42 -11.60 -9.07
N ASN A 89 4.32 -10.65 -10.00
CA ASN A 89 5.43 -9.75 -10.36
C ASN A 89 5.95 -8.88 -9.19
N MET A 90 5.16 -8.66 -8.13
CA MET A 90 5.59 -7.93 -6.94
C MET A 90 6.20 -8.84 -5.87
N GLU A 91 5.96 -10.15 -5.95
CA GLU A 91 6.50 -11.15 -5.01
C GLU A 91 7.84 -11.74 -5.48
N GLU A 92 8.20 -11.58 -6.76
CA GLU A 92 9.51 -11.92 -7.34
C GLU A 92 10.62 -10.91 -6.99
#